data_AF-A0A559M946-F1
#
_entry.id   AF-A0A559M946-F1
#
_cell.length_a   1.000
_cell.length_b   1.000
_cell.length_c   1.000
_cell.angle_alpha   90.00
_cell.angle_beta   90.00
_cell.angle_gamma   90.00
#
_symmetry.space_group_name_H-M   'P 1'
#
loop_
_entity.id
_entity.type
_entity.pdbx_description
1 polymer ?
#
loop_
_entity_poly.entity_id
_entity_poly.type
_entity_poly.pdbx_seq_one_letter_code
_entity_poly.pdbx_strand_id
1 'polypeptide(L)'
;MVMCVPFAYQWNKTIPNGKCLNQFAIFVWIGLPSIATDLMIIVLPLPIIWRLQTSVNQKIGLTITFLTGKELSPLSSALLSF
;
A
#
# COMPACT_ATOMS: atom_id res chain seq x y z
N MET A 1 -11.74 -15.94 2.48
CA MET A 1 -10.47 -16.50 3.00
C MET A 1 -10.78 -17.27 4.28
N VAL A 2 -10.64 -18.59 4.27
CA VAL A 2 -10.96 -19.43 5.43
C VAL A 2 -9.75 -19.44 6.34
N MET A 3 -9.82 -18.73 7.47
CA MET A 3 -8.69 -18.58 8.41
C MET A 3 -8.52 -19.82 9.31
N CYS A 4 -9.53 -20.67 9.41
CA CYS A 4 -9.50 -21.89 10.19
C CYS A 4 -10.18 -23.04 9.44
N VAL A 5 -9.58 -24.22 9.46
CA VAL A 5 -10.16 -25.44 8.91
C VAL A 5 -10.41 -26.41 10.07
N PRO A 6 -11.69 -26.79 10.32
CA PRO A 6 -12.92 -26.26 9.73
C PRO A 6 -13.24 -24.81 10.18
N PHE A 7 -14.02 -24.05 9.40
CA PHE A 7 -14.39 -22.66 9.73
C PHE A 7 -15.08 -22.56 11.11
N ALA A 8 -15.80 -23.62 11.49
CA ALA A 8 -16.46 -23.74 12.79
C ALA A 8 -15.53 -23.71 14.01
N TYR A 9 -14.23 -23.99 13.82
CA TYR A 9 -13.24 -23.88 14.87
C TYR A 9 -12.99 -22.44 15.31
N GLN A 10 -13.40 -21.44 14.50
CA GLN A 10 -13.31 -20.03 14.87
C GLN A 10 -14.21 -19.69 16.07
N TRP A 11 -15.40 -20.29 16.19
CA TRP A 11 -16.35 -20.04 17.29
C TRP A 11 -16.45 -21.18 18.29
N ASN A 12 -16.13 -22.42 17.89
CA ASN A 12 -16.17 -23.59 18.76
C ASN A 12 -14.80 -24.27 18.82
N LYS A 13 -14.01 -23.91 19.85
CA LYS A 13 -12.66 -24.44 20.09
C LYS A 13 -12.64 -25.90 20.59
N THR A 14 -13.81 -26.49 20.79
CA THR A 14 -13.97 -27.88 21.27
C THR A 14 -13.87 -28.90 20.14
N ILE A 15 -13.82 -28.45 18.87
CA ILE A 15 -13.73 -29.36 17.71
C ILE A 15 -12.32 -29.96 17.62
N PRO A 16 -12.18 -31.31 17.69
CA PRO A 16 -10.89 -31.97 17.55
C PRO A 16 -10.35 -31.79 16.13
N ASN A 17 -9.03 -31.61 16.00
CA ASN A 17 -8.31 -31.36 14.74
C ASN A 17 -8.57 -30.00 14.06
N GLY A 18 -9.15 -29.03 14.75
CA GLY A 18 -9.26 -27.67 14.24
C GLY A 18 -7.89 -26.98 14.17
N LYS A 19 -7.50 -26.52 12.98
CA LYS A 19 -6.29 -25.73 12.78
C LYS A 19 -6.65 -24.36 12.20
N CYS A 20 -6.24 -23.31 12.88
CA CYS A 20 -6.24 -21.96 12.35
C CYS A 20 -4.88 -21.64 11.73
N LEU A 21 -4.90 -20.97 10.58
CA LEU A 21 -3.73 -20.30 10.07
C LEU A 21 -3.31 -19.21 11.05
N ASN A 22 -2.01 -19.06 11.24
CA ASN A 22 -1.45 -18.08 12.16
C ASN A 22 -1.88 -16.67 11.73
N GLN A 23 -2.57 -15.95 12.61
CA GLN A 23 -3.06 -14.60 12.35
C GLN A 23 -1.92 -13.67 11.92
N PHE A 24 -0.76 -13.75 12.59
CA PHE A 24 0.42 -12.98 12.22
C PHE A 24 0.90 -13.29 10.81
N ALA A 25 0.92 -14.57 10.42
CA ALA A 25 1.30 -14.95 9.07
C ALA A 25 0.32 -14.36 8.04
N ILE A 26 -0.99 -14.44 8.28
CA ILE A 26 -2.01 -13.85 7.39
C ILE A 26 -1.82 -12.34 7.26
N PHE A 27 -1.63 -11.63 8.38
CA PHE A 27 -1.39 -10.18 8.36
C PHE A 27 -0.16 -9.81 7.53
N VAL A 28 0.93 -10.55 7.69
CA VAL A 28 2.15 -10.36 6.89
C VAL A 28 1.87 -10.65 5.42
N TRP A 29 1.22 -11.76 5.09
CA TRP A 29 0.90 -12.14 3.71
C TRP A 29 -0.03 -11.16 3.00
N ILE A 30 -0.95 -10.50 3.71
CA ILE A 30 -1.83 -9.48 3.15
C ILE A 30 -1.10 -8.14 3.04
N GLY A 31 -0.27 -7.76 4.03
CA GLY A 31 0.43 -6.48 4.04
C GLY A 31 1.60 -6.40 3.06
N LEU A 32 2.32 -7.51 2.84
CA LEU A 32 3.46 -7.58 1.93
C LEU A 32 3.15 -7.09 0.50
N PRO A 33 2.12 -7.58 -0.20
CA PRO A 33 1.81 -7.14 -1.55
C PRO A 33 1.36 -5.68 -1.61
N SER A 34 0.67 -5.17 -0.60
CA SER A 34 0.29 -3.74 -0.53
C SER A 34 1.54 -2.85 -0.48
N ILE A 35 2.49 -3.14 0.42
CA ILE A 35 3.75 -2.39 0.53
C ILE A 35 4.58 -2.53 -0.75
N ALA A 36 4.65 -3.74 -1.32
CA ALA A 36 5.37 -3.98 -2.57
C ALA A 36 4.78 -3.17 -3.73
N THR A 37 3.46 -3.06 -3.80
CA THR A 37 2.76 -2.27 -4.84
C THR A 37 3.06 -0.78 -4.69
N ASP A 38 3.04 -0.26 -3.46
CA ASP A 38 3.40 1.14 -3.18
C ASP A 38 4.84 1.46 -3.61
N LEU A 39 5.79 0.57 -3.30
CA LEU A 39 7.18 0.70 -3.72
C LEU A 39 7.33 0.59 -5.25
N MET A 40 6.61 -0.32 -5.88
CA MET A 40 6.65 -0.51 -7.34
C MET A 40 6.16 0.73 -8.09
N ILE A 41 5.09 1.37 -7.60
CA ILE A 41 4.57 2.62 -8.17
C ILE A 41 5.58 3.77 -8.03
N ILE A 42 6.28 3.84 -6.89
CA ILE A 42 7.35 4.83 -6.66
C ILE A 42 8.56 4.55 -7.56
N VAL A 43 8.89 3.28 -7.77
CA VAL A 43 10.05 2.89 -8.59
C VAL A 43 9.75 3.06 -10.07
N LEU A 44 8.55 2.80 -10.58
CA LEU A 44 8.18 2.91 -12.00
C LEU A 44 8.68 4.17 -12.74
N PRO A 45 8.55 5.40 -12.20
CA PRO A 45 9.06 6.59 -12.86
C PRO A 45 10.60 6.70 -12.83
N LEU A 46 11.29 6.14 -11.84
CA LEU A 46 12.74 6.28 -11.66
C LEU A 46 13.60 5.69 -12.80
N PRO A 47 13.41 4.44 -13.27
CA PRO A 47 14.21 3.89 -14.35
C PRO A 47 13.89 4.53 -15.70
N ILE A 48 12.69 5.08 -15.88
CA ILE A 48 12.32 5.90 -17.05
C ILE A 48 13.08 7.23 -17.04
N ILE A 49 13.18 7.88 -15.88
CA ILE A 49 13.95 9.12 -15.69
C ILE A 49 15.45 8.89 -15.85
N TRP A 50 15.97 7.73 -15.44
CA TRP A 50 17.40 7.43 -15.58
C TRP A 50 17.82 7.10 -17.01
N ARG A 51 16.91 6.57 -17.83
CA ARG A 51 17.20 6.25 -19.24
C ARG A 51 17.00 7.42 -20.20
N LEU A 52 16.32 8.46 -19.79
CA LEU A 52 16.07 9.64 -20.60
C LEU A 52 16.85 10.79 -19.96
N GLN A 53 17.83 11.39 -20.65
CA GLN A 53 18.66 12.49 -20.11
C GLN A 53 17.84 13.73 -19.74
N THR A 54 17.15 13.71 -18.60
CA THR A 54 16.13 14.71 -18.29
C THR A 54 16.62 15.72 -17.28
N SER A 55 16.42 16.97 -17.69
CA SER A 55 16.69 18.21 -17.00
C SER A 55 15.94 18.31 -15.66
N VAL A 56 16.42 19.22 -14.81
CA VAL A 56 15.97 19.55 -13.44
C VAL A 56 14.44 19.51 -13.22
N ASN A 57 13.66 19.77 -14.27
CA ASN A 57 12.20 19.72 -14.31
C ASN A 57 11.59 18.38 -13.88
N GLN A 58 12.21 17.23 -14.17
CA GLN A 58 11.68 15.93 -13.68
C GLN A 58 12.00 15.68 -12.21
N LYS A 59 13.12 16.22 -11.72
CA LYS A 59 13.47 16.20 -10.29
C LYS A 59 12.45 17.00 -9.48
N ILE A 60 12.02 18.15 -10.03
CA ILE A 60 10.94 18.99 -9.48
C ILE A 60 9.61 18.24 -9.52
N GLY A 61 9.27 17.55 -10.61
CA GLY A 61 8.05 16.73 -10.71
C GLY A 61 7.95 15.66 -9.62
N LEU A 62 9.02 14.92 -9.35
CA LEU A 62 9.07 13.92 -8.28
C LEU A 62 8.91 14.54 -6.89
N THR A 63 9.60 15.65 -6.62
CA THR A 63 9.48 16.38 -5.35
C THR A 63 8.07 16.91 -5.16
N ILE A 64 7.45 17.46 -6.21
CA ILE A 64 6.07 17.94 -6.18
C ILE A 64 5.12 16.78 -5.94
N THR A 65 5.16 15.67 -6.69
CA THR A 65 4.23 14.55 -6.47
C THR A 65 4.34 13.96 -5.05
N PHE A 66 5.55 13.87 -4.49
CA PHE A 66 5.75 13.40 -3.11
C PHE A 66 5.22 14.38 -2.05
N LEU A 67 5.25 15.69 -2.34
CA LEU A 67 4.70 16.75 -1.47
C LEU A 67 3.17 16.90 -1.65
N THR A 68 2.68 16.85 -2.88
CA THR A 68 1.27 16.91 -3.27
C THR A 68 0.48 15.71 -2.72
N GLY A 69 1.13 14.56 -2.55
CA GLY A 69 0.51 13.39 -1.93
C GLY A 69 0.22 13.54 -0.42
N LYS A 70 0.79 14.55 0.26
CA LYS A 70 0.54 14.76 1.70
C LYS A 70 -0.49 15.84 1.98
N GLU A 71 -0.64 16.84 1.11
CA GLU A 71 -1.52 17.98 1.36
C GLU A 71 -2.17 18.53 0.07
N LEU A 72 -2.96 17.71 -0.66
CA LEU A 72 -3.97 18.26 -1.60
C LEU A 72 -5.26 18.69 -0.87
N SER A 73 -5.31 18.61 0.46
CA SER A 73 -6.41 19.11 1.28
C SER A 73 -6.42 20.63 1.47
N PRO A 74 -5.29 21.37 1.68
CA PRO A 74 -5.34 22.80 1.95
C PRO A 74 -5.62 23.63 0.69
N LEU A 75 -5.18 23.16 -0.49
CA LEU A 75 -5.39 23.86 -1.76
C LEU A 75 -6.86 23.79 -2.20
N SER A 76 -7.53 22.65 -1.94
CA SER A 76 -8.97 22.52 -2.19
C SER A 76 -9.82 23.34 -1.20
N SER A 77 -9.41 23.47 0.07
CA SER A 77 -10.11 24.34 1.02
C SER A 77 -9.94 25.83 0.70
N ALA A 78 -8.80 26.23 0.12
CA ALA A 78 -8.58 27.61 -0.32
C ALA A 78 -9.45 27.98 -1.53
N LEU A 79 -9.65 27.07 -2.49
CA LEU A 79 -10.49 27.31 -3.68
C LEU A 79 -12.00 27.33 -3.38
N LEU A 80 -12.46 26.63 -2.32
CA LEU A 80 -13.86 26.71 -1.85
C LEU A 80 -14.15 27.95 -0.99
N SER A 81 -13.11 28.74 -0.66
CA SER A 81 -13.22 29.97 0.12
C SER A 81 -13.15 31.25 -0.74
N PHE A 82 -13.04 31.13 -2.07
CA PHE A 82 -13.10 32.23 -3.04
C PHE A 82 -14.36 32.16 -3.89
#